data_AF-A0A964J6M2-F1
#
_entry.id   AF-A0A964J6M2-F1
#
_cell.length_a   1.000
_cell.length_b   1.000
_cell.length_c   1.000
_cell.angle_alpha   90.00
_cell.angle_beta   90.00
_cell.angle_gamma   90.00
#
_symmetry.space_group_name_H-M   'P 1'
#
loop_
_entity.id
_entity.type
_entity.pdbx_description
1 polymer ?
#
loop_
_entity_poly.entity_id
_entity_poly.type
_entity_poly.pdbx_seq_one_letter_code
_entity_poly.pdbx_strand_id
1 'polypeptide(L)'
;MAVNTGLHTLHIDADCAYLLVLERSAIVGAMSEEWVPIRSLADRRGVTPDAVQKQIKRGRLDLPWQRTNSGRLEVLVDLDALPPMLEPDVSPVVAALEERIEEQRSTIQRVILERDAERAWLEHERAGRIADAARHAEQLASEMAALSADLSARLAEQANKVGQAQLLAEQVRRAADQVQLTMENHQREMENLKAELATLRRRGWLDRLLNRV
;
A
#
# COMPACT_ATOMS: atom_id res chain seq x y z
N MET A 1 10.85 85.01 18.04
CA MET A 1 10.21 83.97 17.22
C MET A 1 9.99 82.75 18.10
N ALA A 2 8.77 82.23 18.06
CA ALA A 2 8.28 81.20 18.96
C ALA A 2 8.84 79.81 18.65
N VAL A 3 8.99 79.07 19.73
CA VAL A 3 9.27 77.65 19.92
C VAL A 3 8.61 76.75 18.87
N ASN A 4 9.36 75.84 18.26
CA ASN A 4 8.86 74.51 17.99
C ASN A 4 9.96 73.47 18.25
N THR A 5 9.72 72.73 19.32
CA THR A 5 10.48 71.60 19.85
C THR A 5 10.29 70.39 18.96
N GLY A 6 11.33 70.01 18.22
CA GLY A 6 11.48 68.65 17.71
C GLY A 6 12.27 67.82 18.71
N LEU A 7 11.64 67.44 19.82
CA LEU A 7 12.17 66.40 20.70
C LEU A 7 12.12 65.09 19.91
N HIS A 8 13.29 64.55 19.56
CA HIS A 8 13.39 63.20 19.02
C HIS A 8 14.08 62.32 20.05
N THR A 9 13.24 61.77 20.91
CA THR A 9 13.57 60.71 21.84
C THR A 9 13.53 59.39 21.07
N LEU A 10 14.58 58.58 21.12
CA LEU A 10 14.46 57.17 20.75
C LEU A 10 15.31 56.28 21.65
N HIS A 11 14.65 55.24 22.14
CA HIS A 11 15.08 54.33 23.19
C HIS A 11 16.11 53.32 22.68
N ILE A 12 17.04 52.93 23.56
CA ILE A 12 17.88 51.75 23.38
C ILE A 12 17.41 50.73 24.43
N ASP A 13 16.64 49.74 23.99
CA ASP A 13 16.57 48.45 24.69
C ASP A 13 17.93 47.77 24.56
N ALA A 14 18.36 47.13 25.65
CA ALA A 14 19.71 46.59 25.83
C ALA A 14 20.16 45.55 24.78
N ASP A 15 19.28 45.14 23.87
CA ASP A 15 19.53 44.10 22.87
C ASP A 15 19.67 44.62 21.42
N CYS A 16 19.50 45.92 21.18
CA CYS A 16 19.59 46.52 19.85
C CYS A 16 20.52 47.75 19.85
N ALA A 17 21.83 47.53 19.75
CA ALA A 17 22.79 48.61 19.56
C ALA A 17 22.75 49.09 18.10
N TYR A 18 22.33 50.34 17.90
CA TYR A 18 22.39 51.05 16.62
C TYR A 18 23.56 52.04 16.64
N LEU A 19 24.25 52.17 15.52
CA LEU A 19 25.31 53.16 15.32
C LEU A 19 24.83 54.21 14.34
N LEU A 20 25.06 55.48 14.65
CA LEU A 20 24.90 56.56 13.70
C LEU A 20 26.11 56.54 12.76
N VAL A 21 25.87 56.25 11.48
CA VAL A 21 26.87 56.30 10.43
C VAL A 21 26.66 57.58 9.64
N LEU A 22 27.73 58.36 9.48
CA LEU A 22 27.75 59.53 8.63
C LEU A 22 28.33 59.14 7.27
N GLU A 23 27.49 59.05 6.25
CA GLU A 23 27.97 58.90 4.87
C GLU A 23 28.18 60.27 4.24
N ARG A 24 29.37 60.51 3.69
CA ARG A 24 29.70 61.74 2.99
C ARG A 24 29.47 61.56 1.50
N SER A 25 28.41 62.17 0.98
CA SER A 25 28.18 62.20 -0.47
C SER A 25 29.28 63.01 -1.16
N ALA A 26 30.04 62.36 -2.05
CA ALA A 26 31.09 63.00 -2.84
C ALA A 26 30.56 64.09 -3.79
N ILE A 27 29.23 64.19 -3.99
CA ILE A 27 28.62 65.03 -5.01
C ILE A 27 28.04 66.33 -4.43
N VAL A 28 27.72 66.41 -3.14
CA VAL A 28 27.01 67.59 -2.57
C VAL A 28 27.59 68.08 -1.23
N GLY A 29 28.53 67.37 -0.60
CA GLY A 29 29.07 67.76 0.69
C GLY A 29 28.04 67.76 1.84
N ALA A 30 26.83 67.23 1.60
CA ALA A 30 25.84 66.95 2.62
C ALA A 30 26.21 65.63 3.31
N MET A 31 26.14 65.63 4.65
CA MET A 31 26.31 64.42 5.45
C MET A 31 24.93 63.78 5.65
N SER A 32 24.79 62.52 5.26
CA SER A 32 23.60 61.73 5.58
C SER A 32 23.84 60.93 6.85
N GLU A 33 23.01 61.18 7.85
CA GLU A 33 22.97 60.46 9.12
C GLU A 33 22.05 59.23 8.97
N GLU A 34 22.63 58.03 8.93
CA GLU A 34 21.86 56.78 8.89
C GLU A 34 22.13 55.93 10.15
N TRP A 35 21.07 55.47 10.79
CA TRP A 35 21.17 54.55 11.93
C TRP A 35 21.31 53.11 11.44
N VAL A 36 22.51 52.54 11.54
CA VAL A 36 22.81 51.19 11.07
C VAL A 36 22.93 50.23 12.27
N PRO A 37 22.20 49.09 12.28
CA PRO A 37 22.36 48.06 13.31
C PRO A 37 23.78 47.49 13.32
N ILE A 38 24.32 47.17 14.50
CA ILE A 38 25.65 46.52 14.60
C ILE A 38 25.71 45.22 13.77
N ARG A 39 24.60 44.47 13.65
CA ARG A 39 24.54 43.28 12.79
C ARG A 39 24.78 43.60 11.33
N SER A 40 24.11 44.62 10.80
CA SER A 40 24.30 45.04 9.40
C SER A 40 25.71 45.56 9.14
N LEU A 41 26.33 46.22 10.12
CA LEU A 41 27.74 46.61 10.05
C LEU A 41 28.67 45.39 10.09
N ALA A 42 28.34 44.39 10.91
CA ALA A 42 29.09 43.15 11.03
C ALA A 42 29.01 42.32 9.73
N ASP A 43 27.81 42.22 9.14
CA ASP A 43 27.55 41.54 7.87
C ASP A 43 28.29 42.23 6.71
N ARG A 44 28.24 43.58 6.63
CA ARG A 44 29.01 44.36 5.62
C ARG A 44 30.53 44.15 5.74
N ARG A 45 31.01 43.73 6.91
CA ARG A 45 32.43 43.52 7.19
C ARG A 45 32.84 42.05 7.29
N GLY A 46 31.90 41.11 7.12
CA GLY A 46 32.15 39.67 7.27
C GLY A 46 32.63 39.28 8.68
N VAL A 47 32.26 40.02 9.71
CA VAL A 47 32.66 39.76 11.12
C VAL A 47 31.44 39.46 11.98
N THR A 48 31.66 38.93 13.19
CA THR A 48 30.56 38.74 14.13
C THR A 48 30.20 40.06 14.83
N PRO A 49 28.91 40.29 15.16
CA PRO A 49 28.46 41.48 15.89
C PRO A 49 29.21 41.73 17.22
N ASP A 50 29.63 40.66 17.89
CA ASP A 50 30.40 40.72 19.15
C ASP A 50 31.84 41.25 18.93
N ALA A 51 32.45 40.94 17.78
CA ALA A 51 33.78 41.48 17.43
C ALA A 51 33.72 43.00 17.23
N VAL A 52 32.66 43.50 16.59
CA VAL A 52 32.41 44.93 16.40
C VAL A 52 32.22 45.63 17.76
N GLN A 53 31.38 45.06 18.66
CA GLN A 53 31.20 45.60 20.01
C GLN A 53 32.50 45.65 20.82
N LYS A 54 33.35 44.61 20.71
CA LYS A 54 34.65 44.57 21.40
C LYS A 54 35.63 45.60 20.87
N GLN A 55 35.62 45.91 19.58
CA GLN A 55 36.49 46.94 19.00
C GLN A 55 36.07 48.35 19.45
N ILE A 56 34.75 48.61 19.52
CA ILE A 56 34.19 49.86 20.07
C ILE A 56 34.58 50.01 21.55
N LYS A 57 34.37 48.98 22.38
CA LYS A 57 34.71 49.00 23.81
C LYS A 57 36.21 49.21 24.08
N ARG A 58 37.09 48.86 23.15
CA ARG A 58 38.55 48.97 23.28
C ARG A 58 39.11 50.29 22.75
N GLY A 59 38.28 51.21 22.25
CA GLY A 59 38.72 52.50 21.72
C GLY A 59 39.67 52.42 20.53
N ARG A 60 39.65 51.28 19.80
CA ARG A 60 40.54 51.04 18.64
C ARG A 60 40.00 51.61 17.33
N LEU A 61 38.76 52.06 17.35
CA LEU A 61 38.23 52.93 16.33
C LEU A 61 38.36 54.35 16.88
N ASP A 62 39.01 55.23 16.13
CA ASP A 62 39.16 56.64 16.48
C ASP A 62 37.86 57.35 16.09
N LEU A 63 36.95 57.46 17.05
CA LEU A 63 35.57 57.88 16.83
C LEU A 63 35.36 59.16 17.63
N PRO A 64 35.06 60.33 17.02
CA PRO A 64 34.81 61.54 17.79
C PRO A 64 33.61 61.32 18.69
N TRP A 65 33.88 61.14 19.97
CA TRP A 65 32.90 61.03 21.05
C TRP A 65 32.41 62.40 21.49
N GLN A 66 31.12 62.69 21.34
CA GLN A 66 30.47 63.78 22.08
C GLN A 66 29.79 63.20 23.32
N ARG A 67 30.15 63.73 24.48
CA ARG A 67 29.41 63.49 25.73
C ARG A 67 28.24 64.45 25.76
N THR A 68 27.04 63.93 25.60
CA THR A 68 25.81 64.69 25.85
C THR A 68 25.49 64.70 27.35
N ASN A 69 24.71 65.70 27.79
CA ASN A 69 24.39 65.96 29.20
C ASN A 69 23.64 64.83 29.94
N SER A 70 23.35 63.72 29.28
CA SER A 70 22.67 62.53 29.82
C SER A 70 23.63 61.41 30.25
N GLY A 71 24.94 61.58 30.08
CA GLY A 71 25.96 60.62 30.54
C GLY A 71 26.15 59.39 29.64
N ARG A 72 25.65 59.39 28.39
CA ARG A 72 25.87 58.31 27.41
C ARG A 72 26.96 58.69 26.38
N LEU A 73 27.61 57.66 25.84
CA LEU A 73 28.72 57.77 24.87
C LEU A 73 28.19 57.57 23.45
N GLU A 74 28.23 58.62 22.64
CA GLU A 74 27.97 58.56 21.20
C GLU A 74 29.29 58.39 20.45
N VAL A 75 29.28 57.60 19.37
CA VAL A 75 30.49 57.10 18.74
C VAL A 75 30.34 57.15 17.21
N LEU A 76 31.04 58.10 16.57
CA LEU A 76 30.96 58.43 15.13
C LEU A 76 32.01 57.67 14.31
N VAL A 77 31.61 56.71 13.45
CA VAL A 77 32.55 55.88 12.64
C VAL A 77 32.67 56.39 11.22
N ASP A 78 33.87 56.85 10.87
CA ASP A 78 34.29 57.05 9.49
C ASP A 78 34.67 55.69 8.87
N LEU A 79 33.89 55.25 7.89
CA LEU A 79 34.06 53.97 7.21
C LEU A 79 35.26 53.97 6.27
N ASP A 80 35.71 55.14 5.81
CA ASP A 80 36.81 55.30 4.85
C ASP A 80 38.20 55.27 5.51
N ALA A 81 38.25 55.41 6.84
CA ALA A 81 39.50 55.48 7.62
C ALA A 81 40.01 54.11 8.11
N LEU A 82 39.33 53.01 7.79
CA LEU A 82 39.66 51.68 8.30
C LEU A 82 40.44 50.83 7.28
N PRO A 83 41.52 50.16 7.70
CA PRO A 83 42.32 49.35 6.78
C PRO A 83 41.49 48.17 6.24
N PRO A 84 41.58 47.86 4.93
CA PRO A 84 40.89 46.71 4.35
C PRO A 84 41.40 45.43 5.00
N MET A 85 40.50 44.62 5.54
CA MET A 85 40.85 43.29 6.08
C MET A 85 40.84 42.25 4.96
N LEU A 86 41.87 41.39 4.93
CA LEU A 86 41.99 40.27 4.00
C LEU A 86 40.80 39.30 4.13
N GLU A 87 40.15 38.99 3.01
CA GLU A 87 39.10 37.98 2.94
C GLU A 87 39.65 36.59 3.34
N PRO A 88 38.93 35.81 4.16
CA PRO A 88 39.35 34.46 4.50
C PRO A 88 39.28 33.55 3.26
N ASP A 89 40.35 32.80 2.99
CA ASP A 89 40.38 31.83 1.90
C ASP A 89 39.42 30.66 2.21
N VAL A 90 38.27 30.65 1.54
CA VAL A 90 37.20 29.64 1.66
C VAL A 90 37.38 28.46 0.72
N SER A 91 38.35 28.52 -0.19
CA SER A 91 38.66 27.46 -1.17
C SER A 91 38.85 26.05 -0.54
N PRO A 92 39.59 25.87 0.57
CA PRO A 92 39.75 24.54 1.16
C PRO A 92 38.46 23.97 1.77
N VAL A 93 37.56 24.84 2.25
CA VAL A 93 36.26 24.41 2.80
C VAL A 93 35.32 23.97 1.68
N VAL A 94 35.31 24.72 0.56
CA VAL A 94 34.53 24.35 -0.63
C VAL A 94 35.00 23.01 -1.19
N ALA A 95 36.31 22.81 -1.34
CA ALA A 95 36.88 21.55 -1.85
C ALA A 95 36.51 20.34 -0.96
N ALA A 96 36.58 20.48 0.37
CA ALA A 96 36.18 19.42 1.30
C ALA A 96 34.68 19.11 1.24
N LEU A 97 33.83 20.11 1.02
CA LEU A 97 32.39 19.91 0.84
C LEU A 97 32.07 19.24 -0.50
N GLU A 98 32.76 19.59 -1.58
CA GLU A 98 32.60 18.96 -2.89
C GLU A 98 33.02 17.48 -2.85
N GLU A 99 34.15 17.16 -2.22
CA GLU A 99 34.59 15.79 -1.97
C GLU A 99 33.53 15.00 -1.19
N ARG A 100 32.99 15.59 -0.12
CA ARG A 100 31.95 14.96 0.69
C ARG A 100 30.64 14.73 -0.06
N ILE A 101 30.25 15.65 -0.93
CA ILE A 101 29.06 15.50 -1.78
C ILE A 101 29.26 14.35 -2.77
N GLU A 102 30.44 14.21 -3.34
CA GLU A 102 30.75 13.13 -4.29
C GLU A 102 30.79 11.76 -3.60
N GLU A 103 31.36 11.67 -2.39
CA GLU A 103 31.26 10.49 -1.54
C GLU A 103 29.80 10.11 -1.23
N GLN A 104 28.96 11.10 -0.91
CA GLN A 104 27.54 10.86 -0.64
C GLN A 104 26.79 10.40 -1.89
N ARG A 105 27.07 10.99 -3.06
CA ARG A 105 26.47 10.60 -4.34
C ARG A 105 26.81 9.17 -4.70
N SER A 106 28.07 8.78 -4.62
CA SER A 106 28.51 7.41 -4.90
C SER A 106 27.90 6.40 -3.92
N THR A 107 27.78 6.75 -2.64
CA THR A 107 27.12 5.91 -1.64
C THR A 107 25.64 5.72 -1.97
N ILE A 108 24.92 6.80 -2.29
CA ILE A 108 23.50 6.74 -2.67
C ILE A 108 23.33 5.89 -3.93
N GLN A 109 24.17 6.08 -4.94
CA GLN A 109 24.09 5.33 -6.19
C GLN A 109 24.30 3.84 -5.97
N ARG A 110 25.27 3.45 -5.12
CA ARG A 110 25.47 2.05 -4.75
C ARG A 110 24.24 1.45 -4.07
N VAL A 111 23.66 2.16 -3.09
CA VAL A 111 22.47 1.69 -2.36
C VAL A 111 21.27 1.53 -3.31
N ILE A 112 21.10 2.45 -4.27
CA ILE A 112 20.05 2.33 -5.29
C ILE A 112 20.25 1.06 -6.12
N LEU A 113 21.47 0.83 -6.62
CA LEU A 113 21.78 -0.34 -7.44
C LEU A 113 21.58 -1.66 -6.67
N GLU A 114 22.01 -1.72 -5.41
CA GLU A 114 21.80 -2.89 -4.54
C GLU A 114 20.30 -3.16 -4.31
N ARG A 115 19.53 -2.11 -4.02
CA ARG A 115 18.09 -2.21 -3.80
C ARG A 115 17.34 -2.62 -5.07
N ASP A 116 17.73 -2.11 -6.22
CA ASP A 116 17.10 -2.46 -7.50
C ASP A 116 17.44 -3.90 -7.90
N ALA A 117 18.66 -4.37 -7.63
CA ALA A 117 19.02 -5.78 -7.79
C ALA A 117 18.21 -6.69 -6.85
N GLU A 118 18.05 -6.31 -5.59
CA GLU A 118 17.24 -7.05 -4.62
C GLU A 118 15.76 -7.10 -5.05
N ARG A 119 15.21 -5.98 -5.52
CA ARG A 119 13.84 -5.92 -6.06
C ARG A 119 13.66 -6.82 -7.27
N ALA A 120 14.56 -6.76 -8.24
CA ALA A 120 14.51 -7.61 -9.42
C ALA A 120 14.57 -9.11 -9.04
N TRP A 121 15.42 -9.45 -8.06
CA TRP A 121 15.51 -10.81 -7.55
C TRP A 121 14.20 -11.28 -6.89
N LEU A 122 13.61 -10.45 -6.02
CA LEU A 122 12.33 -10.74 -5.35
C LEU A 122 11.18 -10.86 -6.36
N GLU A 123 11.15 -10.02 -7.39
CA GLU A 123 10.13 -10.09 -8.45
C GLU A 123 10.26 -11.39 -9.24
N HIS A 124 11.48 -11.81 -9.58
CA HIS A 124 11.73 -13.08 -10.25
C HIS A 124 11.33 -14.28 -9.38
N GLU A 125 11.68 -14.27 -8.08
CA GLU A 125 11.29 -15.34 -7.15
C GLU A 125 9.76 -15.39 -6.99
N ARG A 126 9.09 -14.24 -6.88
CA ARG A 126 7.63 -14.16 -6.81
C ARG A 126 6.98 -14.68 -8.09
N ALA A 127 7.51 -14.33 -9.26
CA ALA A 127 7.03 -14.82 -10.54
C ALA A 127 7.18 -16.35 -10.64
N GLY A 128 8.31 -16.90 -10.20
CA GLY A 128 8.54 -18.34 -10.10
C GLY A 128 7.49 -19.02 -9.22
N ARG A 129 7.26 -18.51 -8.00
CA ARG A 129 6.24 -19.05 -7.08
C ARG A 129 4.82 -19.00 -7.66
N ILE A 130 4.46 -17.92 -8.36
CA ILE A 130 3.16 -17.80 -9.01
C ILE A 130 3.02 -18.82 -10.15
N ALA A 131 4.06 -18.98 -10.98
CA ALA A 131 4.06 -19.97 -12.05
C ALA A 131 3.93 -21.41 -11.51
N ASP A 132 4.63 -21.72 -10.41
CA ASP A 132 4.52 -23.03 -9.74
C ASP A 132 3.11 -23.26 -9.20
N ALA A 133 2.54 -22.27 -8.50
CA ALA A 133 1.18 -22.35 -7.98
C ALA A 133 0.14 -22.52 -9.10
N ALA A 134 0.31 -21.82 -10.22
CA ALA A 134 -0.56 -21.96 -11.39
C ALA A 134 -0.49 -23.37 -11.99
N ARG A 135 0.70 -23.94 -12.15
CA ARG A 135 0.88 -25.32 -12.63
C ARG A 135 0.24 -26.34 -11.69
N HIS A 136 0.40 -26.17 -10.38
CA HIS A 136 -0.25 -27.04 -9.40
C HIS A 136 -1.78 -26.92 -9.44
N ALA A 137 -2.32 -25.72 -9.61
CA ALA A 137 -3.76 -25.52 -9.74
C ALA A 137 -4.33 -26.18 -11.01
N GLU A 138 -3.62 -26.08 -12.13
CA GLU A 138 -4.00 -26.74 -13.39
C GLU A 138 -3.97 -28.27 -13.27
N GLN A 139 -2.94 -28.82 -12.63
CA GLN A 139 -2.86 -30.25 -12.33
C GLN A 139 -4.05 -30.70 -11.48
N LEU A 140 -4.34 -30.01 -10.37
CA LEU A 140 -5.48 -30.34 -9.50
C LEU A 140 -6.81 -30.25 -10.25
N ALA A 141 -7.00 -29.25 -11.10
CA ALA A 141 -8.19 -29.12 -11.93
C ALA A 141 -8.35 -30.33 -12.89
N SER A 142 -7.25 -30.78 -13.50
CA SER A 142 -7.25 -31.96 -14.37
C SER A 142 -7.58 -33.26 -13.61
N GLU A 143 -7.01 -33.43 -12.41
CA GLU A 143 -7.27 -34.59 -11.55
C GLU A 143 -8.72 -34.62 -11.07
N MET A 144 -9.27 -33.47 -10.68
CA MET A 144 -10.68 -33.34 -10.31
C MET A 144 -11.61 -33.62 -11.50
N ALA A 145 -11.26 -33.15 -12.70
CA ALA A 145 -12.05 -33.44 -13.91
C ALA A 145 -12.06 -34.94 -14.22
N ALA A 146 -10.92 -35.62 -14.11
CA ALA A 146 -10.81 -37.06 -14.29
C ALA A 146 -11.61 -37.84 -13.23
N LEU A 147 -11.51 -37.46 -11.95
CA LEU A 147 -12.29 -38.06 -10.87
C LEU A 147 -13.79 -37.87 -11.10
N SER A 148 -14.22 -36.66 -11.50
CA SER A 148 -15.62 -36.39 -11.80
C SER A 148 -16.13 -37.25 -12.94
N ALA A 149 -15.33 -37.43 -14.00
CA ALA A 149 -15.71 -38.27 -15.14
C ALA A 149 -15.84 -39.75 -14.72
N ASP A 150 -14.91 -40.27 -13.92
CA ASP A 150 -15.00 -41.64 -13.38
C ASP A 150 -16.23 -41.81 -12.47
N LEU A 151 -16.48 -40.87 -11.56
CA LEU A 151 -17.67 -40.91 -10.71
C LEU A 151 -18.96 -40.86 -11.52
N SER A 152 -19.05 -39.99 -12.54
CA SER A 152 -20.20 -39.93 -13.44
C SER A 152 -20.40 -41.24 -14.20
N ALA A 153 -19.33 -41.87 -14.69
CA ALA A 153 -19.39 -43.18 -15.34
C ALA A 153 -19.91 -44.27 -14.40
N ARG A 154 -19.39 -44.33 -13.16
CA ARG A 154 -19.85 -45.30 -12.15
C ARG A 154 -21.31 -45.09 -11.75
N LEU A 155 -21.75 -43.83 -11.63
CA LEU A 155 -23.15 -43.52 -11.34
C LEU A 155 -24.07 -43.92 -12.50
N ALA A 156 -23.65 -43.69 -13.75
CA ALA A 156 -24.39 -44.13 -14.92
C ALA A 156 -24.50 -45.67 -14.98
N GLU A 157 -23.41 -46.39 -14.67
CA GLU A 157 -23.42 -47.85 -14.61
C GLU A 157 -24.36 -48.37 -13.52
N GLN A 158 -24.35 -47.76 -12.33
CA GLN A 158 -25.27 -48.08 -11.23
C GLN A 158 -26.73 -47.85 -11.65
N ALA A 159 -27.04 -46.72 -12.28
CA ALA A 159 -28.38 -46.42 -12.77
C ALA A 159 -28.86 -47.46 -13.79
N ASN A 160 -27.98 -47.91 -14.69
CA ASN A 160 -28.30 -48.96 -15.66
C ASN A 160 -28.62 -50.30 -14.96
N LYS A 161 -27.81 -50.69 -13.97
CA LYS A 161 -28.06 -51.91 -13.16
C LYS A 161 -29.41 -51.84 -12.43
N VAL A 162 -29.75 -50.69 -11.85
CA VAL A 162 -31.04 -50.48 -11.20
C VAL A 162 -32.18 -50.57 -12.21
N GLY A 163 -32.05 -49.98 -13.40
CA GLY A 163 -33.04 -50.08 -14.46
C GLY A 163 -33.27 -51.53 -14.93
N GLN A 164 -32.20 -52.31 -15.07
CA GLN A 164 -32.29 -53.75 -15.40
C GLN A 164 -32.99 -54.53 -14.29
N ALA A 165 -32.68 -54.26 -13.02
CA ALA A 165 -33.33 -54.90 -11.88
C ALA A 165 -34.84 -54.58 -11.83
N GLN A 166 -35.24 -53.34 -12.11
CA GLN A 166 -36.64 -52.93 -12.20
C GLN A 166 -37.37 -53.66 -13.35
N LEU A 167 -36.72 -53.78 -14.51
CA LEU A 167 -37.29 -54.49 -15.66
C LEU A 167 -37.48 -55.98 -15.36
N LEU A 168 -36.52 -56.62 -14.69
CA LEU A 168 -36.65 -58.01 -14.24
C LEU A 168 -37.77 -58.17 -13.20
N ALA A 169 -37.87 -57.26 -12.23
CA ALA A 169 -38.95 -57.30 -11.23
C ALA A 169 -40.34 -57.19 -11.89
N GLU A 170 -40.48 -56.34 -12.90
CA GLU A 170 -41.72 -56.18 -13.67
C GLU A 170 -42.03 -57.44 -14.49
N GLN A 171 -41.03 -58.10 -15.09
CA GLN A 171 -41.21 -59.38 -15.78
C GLN A 171 -41.68 -60.48 -14.83
N VAL A 172 -41.07 -60.58 -13.64
CA VAL A 172 -41.47 -61.55 -12.62
C VAL A 172 -42.90 -61.30 -12.15
N ARG A 173 -43.28 -60.03 -11.95
CA ARG A 173 -44.66 -59.67 -11.60
C ARG A 173 -45.66 -60.10 -12.66
N ARG A 174 -45.41 -59.80 -13.94
CA ARG A 174 -46.28 -60.21 -15.04
C ARG A 174 -46.40 -61.73 -15.16
N ALA A 175 -45.29 -62.45 -14.95
CA ALA A 175 -45.30 -63.91 -14.94
C ALA A 175 -46.15 -64.44 -13.77
N ALA A 176 -46.02 -63.86 -12.57
CA ALA A 176 -46.84 -64.23 -11.42
C ALA A 176 -48.33 -63.96 -11.66
N ASP A 177 -48.68 -62.81 -12.23
CA ASP A 177 -50.06 -62.46 -12.59
C ASP A 177 -50.64 -63.45 -13.61
N GLN A 178 -49.84 -63.86 -14.61
CA GLN A 178 -50.24 -64.85 -15.60
C GLN A 178 -50.44 -66.24 -14.97
N VAL A 179 -49.55 -66.67 -14.08
CA VAL A 179 -49.71 -67.93 -13.34
C VAL A 179 -51.00 -67.89 -12.52
N GLN A 180 -51.26 -66.81 -11.79
CA GLN A 180 -52.49 -66.66 -11.02
C GLN A 180 -53.74 -66.76 -11.90
N LEU A 181 -53.77 -66.07 -13.05
CA LEU A 181 -54.87 -66.19 -14.02
C LEU A 181 -55.06 -67.62 -14.52
N THR A 182 -53.97 -68.34 -14.83
CA THR A 182 -54.07 -69.74 -15.26
C THR A 182 -54.61 -70.64 -14.15
N MET A 183 -54.22 -70.41 -12.90
CA MET A 183 -54.71 -71.15 -11.74
C MET A 183 -56.20 -70.87 -11.50
N GLU A 184 -56.63 -69.61 -11.59
CA GLU A 184 -58.04 -69.22 -11.48
C GLU A 184 -58.89 -69.87 -12.57
N ASN A 185 -58.40 -69.89 -13.81
CA ASN A 185 -59.09 -70.57 -14.92
C ASN A 185 -59.18 -72.09 -14.69
N HIS A 186 -58.08 -72.74 -14.28
CA HIS A 186 -58.10 -74.17 -13.94
C HIS A 186 -59.07 -74.47 -12.78
N GLN A 187 -59.15 -73.57 -11.80
CA GLN A 187 -60.08 -73.73 -10.68
C GLN A 187 -61.53 -73.63 -11.15
N ARG A 188 -61.87 -72.66 -12.00
CA ARG A 188 -63.19 -72.53 -12.63
C ARG A 188 -63.54 -73.74 -13.50
N GLU A 189 -62.60 -74.22 -14.31
CA GLU A 189 -62.77 -75.43 -15.12
C GLU A 189 -63.04 -76.66 -14.25
N MET A 190 -62.28 -76.83 -13.16
CA MET A 190 -62.51 -77.92 -12.20
C MET A 190 -63.88 -77.83 -11.52
N GLU A 191 -64.35 -76.63 -11.19
CA GLU A 191 -65.69 -76.41 -10.64
C GLU A 191 -66.79 -76.76 -11.67
N ASN A 192 -66.60 -76.37 -12.94
CA ASN A 192 -67.52 -76.72 -14.03
C ASN A 192 -67.58 -78.24 -14.25
N LEU A 193 -66.42 -78.91 -14.34
CA LEU A 193 -66.34 -80.37 -14.50
C LEU A 193 -67.00 -81.09 -13.32
N LYS A 194 -66.83 -80.60 -12.09
CA LYS A 194 -67.53 -81.15 -10.90
C LYS A 194 -69.05 -80.98 -11.03
N ALA A 195 -69.52 -79.83 -11.51
CA ALA A 195 -70.95 -79.58 -11.72
C ALA A 195 -71.54 -80.49 -12.81
N GLU A 196 -70.80 -80.71 -13.91
CA GLU A 196 -71.18 -81.64 -14.98
C GLU A 196 -71.26 -83.08 -14.48
N LEU A 197 -70.24 -83.56 -13.76
CA LEU A 197 -70.24 -84.88 -13.14
C LEU A 197 -71.42 -85.08 -12.18
N ALA A 198 -71.70 -84.09 -11.33
CA ALA A 198 -72.84 -84.12 -10.42
C ALA A 198 -74.19 -84.18 -11.17
N THR A 199 -74.27 -83.55 -12.34
CA THR A 199 -75.47 -83.56 -13.20
C THR A 199 -75.65 -84.92 -13.90
N LEU A 200 -74.58 -85.49 -14.44
CA LEU A 200 -74.57 -86.83 -15.05
C LEU A 200 -74.95 -87.92 -14.04
N ARG A 201 -74.49 -87.80 -12.79
CA ARG A 201 -74.86 -88.69 -11.68
C ARG A 201 -76.34 -88.59 -11.35
N ARG A 202 -76.87 -87.36 -11.21
CA ARG A 202 -78.31 -87.13 -10.94
C ARG A 202 -79.24 -87.69 -12.02
N ARG A 203 -78.81 -87.72 -13.28
CA ARG A 203 -79.57 -88.29 -14.40
C ARG A 203 -79.43 -89.81 -14.53
N GLY A 204 -78.59 -90.46 -13.72
CA GLY A 204 -78.35 -91.91 -13.76
C GLY A 204 -77.63 -92.36 -15.04
N TRP A 205 -76.89 -91.46 -15.71
CA TRP A 205 -76.12 -91.78 -16.92
C TRP A 205 -74.73 -92.30 -16.56
N LEU A 206 -74.16 -91.80 -15.46
CA LEU A 206 -72.86 -92.23 -14.94
C LEU A 206 -72.86 -93.72 -14.54
N ASP A 207 -73.92 -94.17 -13.86
CA ASP A 207 -74.07 -95.59 -13.47
C ASP A 207 -74.28 -96.51 -14.69
N ARG A 208 -74.89 -96.01 -15.78
CA ARG A 208 -75.04 -96.76 -17.03
C ARG A 208 -73.75 -96.83 -17.86
N LEU A 209 -72.92 -95.79 -17.78
CA LEU A 209 -71.61 -95.74 -18.44
C LEU A 209 -70.60 -96.64 -17.74
N LEU A 210 -70.57 -96.64 -16.41
CA LEU A 210 -69.65 -97.46 -15.61
C LEU A 210 -70.00 -98.96 -15.64
N ASN A 211 -71.28 -99.32 -15.76
CA ASN A 211 -71.73 -100.73 -15.88
C ASN A 211 -71.61 -101.32 -17.30
N ARG A 212 -71.00 -100.61 -18.26
CA ARG A 212 -70.80 -101.06 -19.66
C ARG A 212 -69.35 -101.44 -20.00
N VAL A 213 -68.42 -101.29 -19.05
CA VAL A 213 -67.04 -101.82 -19.11
C VAL A 213 -67.00 -103.11 -18.30
#